data_AF-A0A1E3SFJ6-F1
#
_entry.id   AF-A0A1E3SFJ6-F1
#
_cell.length_a   1.000
_cell.length_b   1.000
_cell.length_c   1.000
_cell.angle_alpha   90.00
_cell.angle_beta   90.00
_cell.angle_gamma   90.00
#
_symmetry.space_group_name_H-M   'P 1'
#
loop_
_entity.id
_entity.type
_entity.pdbx_description
1 polymer ?
#
loop_
_entity_poly.entity_id
_entity_poly.type
_entity_poly.pdbx_seq_one_letter_code
_entity_poly.pdbx_strand_id
1 'polypeptide(L)'
;MRPYHVAIVGSGPSGFFAAASLLKAADTSEEINVAIDMLEMLPTPWGLVRSGVAPDHPKIKSISKTFEKTGEDPRFRFFGNVEVGEHVEAKELAERYDAVVYAVGAQSDKALNIPGEDLPGSISAVDFVGWYNAHPHFEDKAPNLSGARAVVVGNGNVAIDVARILVTDPDVLAQTDIADHALESLRPCGVEEVVVIGRRGPLQSAFTTLELRELGELDNVDVIVDPAQLADITDEEAEAAGKVTNLNIKVLRGYAEKTPRPGHRRIVLRFLTSPIEIKGDGKVESIVLGRNELVTNADGWVSAKDTGEREELPAQLVVRSVGYRGVPTPGLPFDDKRGIIPNTDGRVEGSRNEYVVGWIKRGPTGVIGTNKKDSQDTVDTLLRDLAESGDLPAFPDDHRDRLAEWLASRQPKLVTHAHWQTIDQYERSAGEPHGRPRIKLPNIAELLRIGHG
;
A
#
# COMPACT_ATOMS: atom_id res chain seq x y z
N MET A 1 -16.36 -36.06 -0.19
CA MET A 1 -15.57 -35.40 0.88
C MET A 1 -16.18 -34.02 1.11
N ARG A 2 -16.35 -33.58 2.37
CA ARG A 2 -16.81 -32.20 2.62
C ARG A 2 -15.75 -31.21 2.11
N PRO A 3 -16.11 -29.99 1.69
CA PRO A 3 -15.11 -28.98 1.38
C PRO A 3 -14.31 -28.61 2.64
N TYR A 4 -13.04 -28.24 2.45
CA TYR A 4 -12.28 -27.50 3.45
C TYR A 4 -12.80 -26.07 3.52
N HIS A 5 -13.20 -25.64 4.70
CA HIS A 5 -13.63 -24.27 4.96
C HIS A 5 -12.39 -23.42 5.25
N VAL A 6 -12.10 -22.45 4.38
CA VAL A 6 -10.93 -21.56 4.52
C VAL A 6 -11.38 -20.12 4.65
N ALA A 7 -11.02 -19.47 5.74
CA ALA A 7 -11.18 -18.03 5.90
C ALA A 7 -9.95 -17.29 5.35
N ILE A 8 -10.15 -16.20 4.62
CA ILE A 8 -9.08 -15.29 4.21
C ILE A 8 -9.38 -13.91 4.77
N VAL A 9 -8.50 -13.40 5.64
CA VAL A 9 -8.66 -12.10 6.30
C VAL A 9 -7.87 -11.04 5.54
N GLY A 10 -8.59 -10.19 4.80
CA GLY A 10 -8.05 -9.15 3.93
C GLY A 10 -8.23 -9.50 2.45
N SER A 11 -8.75 -8.54 1.70
CA SER A 11 -9.12 -8.68 0.29
C SER A 11 -8.14 -8.00 -0.68
N GLY A 12 -6.92 -7.75 -0.24
CA GLY A 12 -5.84 -7.26 -1.10
C GLY A 12 -5.36 -8.32 -2.10
N PRO A 13 -4.34 -7.99 -2.93
CA PRO A 13 -3.81 -8.92 -3.92
C PRO A 13 -3.39 -10.28 -3.36
N SER A 14 -2.74 -10.33 -2.20
CA SER A 14 -2.31 -11.59 -1.59
C SER A 14 -3.51 -12.46 -1.17
N GLY A 15 -4.59 -11.86 -0.66
CA GLY A 15 -5.82 -12.58 -0.33
C GLY A 15 -6.47 -13.19 -1.58
N PHE A 16 -6.60 -12.42 -2.65
CA PHE A 16 -7.13 -12.94 -3.91
C PHE A 16 -6.22 -13.95 -4.61
N PHE A 17 -4.90 -13.80 -4.52
CA PHE A 17 -3.97 -14.81 -5.05
C PHE A 17 -4.06 -16.11 -4.25
N ALA A 18 -4.17 -16.05 -2.92
CA ALA A 18 -4.41 -17.23 -2.09
C ALA A 18 -5.75 -17.91 -2.45
N ALA A 19 -6.83 -17.13 -2.59
CA ALA A 19 -8.13 -17.64 -3.01
C ALA A 19 -8.06 -18.35 -4.37
N ALA A 20 -7.43 -17.70 -5.38
CA ALA A 20 -7.27 -18.28 -6.70
C ALA A 20 -6.42 -19.57 -6.68
N SER A 21 -5.37 -19.63 -5.85
CA SER A 21 -4.55 -20.83 -5.68
C SER A 21 -5.31 -21.99 -5.04
N LEU A 22 -6.15 -21.71 -4.03
CA LEU A 22 -7.03 -22.72 -3.39
C LEU A 22 -8.07 -23.27 -4.37
N LEU A 23 -8.75 -22.40 -5.12
CA LEU A 23 -9.74 -22.82 -6.13
C LEU A 23 -9.07 -23.65 -7.23
N LYS A 24 -7.91 -23.21 -7.73
CA LYS A 24 -7.14 -23.95 -8.73
C LYS A 24 -6.75 -25.34 -8.21
N ALA A 25 -6.32 -25.46 -6.96
CA ALA A 25 -5.97 -26.76 -6.38
C ALA A 25 -7.19 -27.71 -6.39
N ALA A 26 -8.36 -27.21 -5.98
CA ALA A 26 -9.61 -27.97 -6.02
C ALA A 26 -10.07 -28.35 -7.44
N ASP A 27 -9.79 -27.51 -8.45
CA ASP A 27 -10.10 -27.82 -9.85
C ASP A 27 -9.17 -28.89 -10.44
N THR A 28 -7.97 -29.05 -9.88
CA THR A 28 -6.92 -29.96 -10.40
C THR A 28 -6.76 -31.25 -9.61
N SER A 29 -7.49 -31.44 -8.51
CA SER A 29 -7.42 -32.62 -7.65
C SER A 29 -8.81 -33.08 -7.24
N GLU A 30 -9.13 -34.37 -7.47
CA GLU A 30 -10.40 -34.97 -7.04
C GLU A 30 -10.51 -35.12 -5.51
N GLU A 31 -9.38 -35.04 -4.80
CA GLU A 31 -9.30 -35.19 -3.34
C GLU A 31 -9.44 -33.86 -2.60
N ILE A 32 -9.38 -32.73 -3.30
CA ILE A 32 -9.42 -31.40 -2.70
C ILE A 32 -10.71 -30.71 -3.13
N ASN A 33 -11.52 -30.31 -2.15
CA ASN A 33 -12.62 -29.38 -2.36
C ASN A 33 -12.51 -28.27 -1.32
N VAL A 34 -12.88 -27.04 -1.68
CA VAL A 34 -12.73 -25.86 -0.81
C VAL A 34 -13.98 -24.99 -0.83
N ALA A 35 -14.27 -24.36 0.29
CA ALA A 35 -15.22 -23.28 0.45
C ALA A 35 -14.49 -22.10 1.10
N ILE A 36 -14.47 -20.96 0.44
CA ILE A 36 -13.65 -19.81 0.81
C ILE A 36 -14.54 -18.66 1.25
N ASP A 37 -14.28 -18.13 2.43
CA ASP A 37 -14.90 -16.92 2.94
C ASP A 37 -13.82 -15.84 3.12
N MET A 38 -13.94 -14.75 2.34
CA MET A 38 -13.03 -13.61 2.44
C MET A 38 -13.65 -12.53 3.32
N LEU A 39 -12.98 -12.22 4.42
CA LEU A 39 -13.37 -11.22 5.41
C LEU A 39 -12.56 -9.95 5.17
N GLU A 40 -13.21 -8.81 5.02
CA GLU A 40 -12.55 -7.54 4.72
C GLU A 40 -13.03 -6.45 5.67
N MET A 41 -12.08 -5.69 6.22
CA MET A 41 -12.35 -4.58 7.14
C MET A 41 -13.21 -3.50 6.48
N LEU A 42 -12.95 -3.19 5.21
CA LEU A 42 -13.70 -2.18 4.47
C LEU A 42 -14.96 -2.73 3.78
N PRO A 43 -15.96 -1.88 3.49
CA PRO A 43 -17.03 -2.23 2.56
C PRO A 43 -16.55 -2.61 1.15
N THR A 44 -15.34 -2.18 0.77
CA THR A 44 -14.81 -2.31 -0.59
C THR A 44 -13.59 -3.24 -0.62
N PRO A 45 -13.50 -4.18 -1.57
CA PRO A 45 -12.38 -5.09 -1.69
C PRO A 45 -11.13 -4.46 -2.34
N TRP A 46 -10.13 -5.30 -2.59
CA TRP A 46 -8.92 -5.06 -3.40
C TRP A 46 -7.77 -4.35 -2.67
N GLY A 47 -7.98 -3.90 -1.43
CA GLY A 47 -6.97 -3.25 -0.60
C GLY A 47 -6.24 -2.14 -1.36
N LEU A 48 -4.89 -2.15 -1.30
CA LEU A 48 -4.07 -1.11 -1.93
C LEU A 48 -4.17 -1.03 -3.46
N VAL A 49 -4.78 -1.98 -4.17
CA VAL A 49 -5.10 -1.77 -5.59
C VAL A 49 -6.12 -0.65 -5.76
N ARG A 50 -7.08 -0.55 -4.84
CA ARG A 50 -8.09 0.50 -4.80
C ARG A 50 -7.59 1.74 -4.05
N SER A 51 -6.99 1.54 -2.88
CA SER A 51 -6.67 2.60 -1.92
C SER A 51 -5.21 3.07 -1.89
N GLY A 52 -4.31 2.38 -2.60
CA GLY A 52 -2.87 2.67 -2.60
C GLY A 52 -2.35 3.12 -3.96
N VAL A 53 -2.58 2.32 -5.01
CA VAL A 53 -2.16 2.63 -6.39
C VAL A 53 -2.69 4.01 -6.76
N ALA A 54 -1.78 4.87 -7.22
CA ALA A 54 -2.08 6.26 -7.55
C ALA A 54 -3.21 6.35 -8.59
N PRO A 55 -4.06 7.37 -8.53
CA PRO A 55 -5.23 7.50 -9.40
C PRO A 55 -4.88 7.70 -10.88
N ASP A 56 -3.70 8.25 -11.14
CA ASP A 56 -3.10 8.40 -12.47
C ASP A 56 -2.30 7.15 -12.92
N HIS A 57 -2.38 6.03 -12.18
CA HIS A 57 -1.91 4.70 -12.59
C HIS A 57 -3.06 3.68 -12.81
N PRO A 58 -4.09 4.00 -13.62
CA PRO A 58 -5.26 3.14 -13.78
C PRO A 58 -4.94 1.76 -14.40
N LYS A 59 -3.87 1.66 -15.20
CA LYS A 59 -3.46 0.40 -15.84
C LYS A 59 -3.10 -0.67 -14.81
N ILE A 60 -2.45 -0.29 -13.71
CA ILE A 60 -2.07 -1.22 -12.62
C ILE A 60 -3.33 -1.75 -11.91
N LYS A 61 -4.37 -0.91 -11.79
CA LYS A 61 -5.66 -1.29 -11.17
C LYS A 61 -6.44 -2.34 -11.96
N SER A 62 -6.09 -2.59 -13.23
CA SER A 62 -6.76 -3.58 -14.09
C SER A 62 -6.67 -5.04 -13.59
N ILE A 63 -5.74 -5.33 -12.68
CA ILE A 63 -5.66 -6.63 -12.00
C ILE A 63 -6.94 -6.97 -11.22
N SER A 64 -7.72 -5.96 -10.80
CA SER A 64 -9.04 -6.13 -10.19
C SER A 64 -9.96 -7.03 -11.02
N LYS A 65 -9.89 -7.01 -12.35
CA LYS A 65 -10.67 -7.92 -13.22
C LYS A 65 -10.39 -9.40 -12.98
N THR A 66 -9.15 -9.73 -12.58
CA THR A 66 -8.80 -11.10 -12.20
C THR A 66 -9.38 -11.46 -10.83
N PHE A 67 -9.44 -10.49 -9.92
CA PHE A 67 -10.04 -10.66 -8.59
C PHE A 67 -11.57 -10.78 -8.68
N GLU A 68 -12.22 -10.01 -9.54
CA GLU A 68 -13.65 -10.14 -9.87
C GLU A 68 -13.97 -11.55 -10.35
N LYS A 69 -13.20 -12.08 -11.31
CA LYS A 69 -13.38 -13.47 -11.78
C LYS A 69 -13.25 -14.51 -10.66
N THR A 70 -12.33 -14.32 -9.72
CA THR A 70 -12.23 -15.18 -8.53
C THR A 70 -13.45 -15.02 -7.61
N GLY A 71 -13.97 -13.80 -7.47
CA GLY A 71 -15.14 -13.48 -6.68
C GLY A 71 -16.46 -14.04 -7.22
N GLU A 72 -16.51 -14.35 -8.51
CA GLU A 72 -17.67 -14.99 -9.18
C GLU A 72 -17.77 -16.51 -8.93
N ASP A 73 -16.73 -17.16 -8.38
CA ASP A 73 -16.75 -18.60 -8.14
C ASP A 73 -17.78 -18.95 -7.04
N PRO A 74 -18.68 -19.94 -7.23
CA PRO A 74 -19.72 -20.30 -6.24
C PRO A 74 -19.14 -20.82 -4.91
N ARG A 75 -17.89 -21.26 -4.89
CA ARG A 75 -17.17 -21.68 -3.69
C ARG A 75 -16.64 -20.49 -2.88
N PHE A 76 -16.64 -19.28 -3.44
CA PHE A 76 -16.17 -18.05 -2.81
C PHE A 76 -17.34 -17.23 -2.23
N ARG A 77 -17.13 -16.59 -1.07
CA ARG A 77 -17.99 -15.52 -0.54
C ARG A 77 -17.15 -14.36 -0.05
N PHE A 78 -17.69 -13.17 -0.18
CA PHE A 78 -17.11 -11.93 0.34
C PHE A 78 -17.97 -11.40 1.49
N PHE A 79 -17.32 -11.03 2.58
CA PHE A 79 -17.88 -10.39 3.76
C PHE A 79 -17.05 -9.15 4.11
N GLY A 80 -17.36 -8.02 3.46
CA GLY A 80 -16.79 -6.71 3.77
C GLY A 80 -17.42 -6.06 5.00
N ASN A 81 -16.81 -4.97 5.45
CA ASN A 81 -17.15 -4.29 6.70
C ASN A 81 -17.00 -5.19 7.95
N VAL A 82 -16.19 -6.25 7.88
CA VAL A 82 -15.92 -7.18 8.98
C VAL A 82 -14.46 -7.05 9.39
N GLU A 83 -14.22 -6.34 10.49
CA GLU A 83 -12.89 -6.20 11.08
C GLU A 83 -12.58 -7.35 12.04
N VAL A 84 -11.54 -8.13 11.71
CA VAL A 84 -11.03 -9.21 12.55
C VAL A 84 -10.12 -8.62 13.64
N GLY A 85 -10.41 -8.95 14.89
CA GLY A 85 -9.87 -8.29 16.08
C GLY A 85 -10.84 -7.30 16.73
N GLU A 86 -11.97 -6.99 16.08
CA GLU A 86 -13.08 -6.24 16.68
C GLU A 86 -14.41 -7.01 16.65
N HIS A 87 -14.89 -7.37 15.47
CA HIS A 87 -16.20 -8.03 15.30
C HIS A 87 -16.12 -9.53 15.57
N VAL A 88 -15.00 -10.13 15.13
CA VAL A 88 -14.67 -11.54 15.31
C VAL A 88 -13.20 -11.67 15.66
N GLU A 89 -12.88 -12.61 16.54
CA GLU A 89 -11.50 -12.83 17.00
C GLU A 89 -10.76 -13.85 16.14
N ALA A 90 -9.43 -13.73 16.05
CA ALA A 90 -8.55 -14.70 15.38
C ALA A 90 -8.84 -16.16 15.82
N LYS A 91 -8.95 -16.37 17.14
CA LYS A 91 -9.26 -17.67 17.74
C LYS A 91 -10.62 -18.22 17.29
N GLU A 92 -11.63 -17.36 17.17
CA GLU A 92 -12.97 -17.78 16.76
C GLU A 92 -12.99 -18.28 15.32
N LEU A 93 -12.20 -17.64 14.45
CA LEU A 93 -11.98 -18.09 13.07
C LEU A 93 -11.24 -19.43 13.06
N ALA A 94 -10.16 -19.57 13.83
CA ALA A 94 -9.39 -20.80 13.90
C ALA A 94 -10.20 -22.01 14.40
N GLU A 95 -11.25 -21.79 15.21
CA GLU A 95 -12.21 -22.83 15.64
C GLU A 95 -13.28 -23.17 14.59
N ARG A 96 -13.62 -22.22 13.73
CA ARG A 96 -14.76 -22.30 12.79
C ARG A 96 -14.37 -22.69 11.38
N TYR A 97 -13.09 -22.56 11.03
CA TYR A 97 -12.55 -22.90 9.72
C TYR A 97 -11.48 -23.97 9.86
N ASP A 98 -11.31 -24.77 8.81
CA ASP A 98 -10.20 -25.74 8.73
C ASP A 98 -8.87 -25.01 8.68
N ALA A 99 -8.80 -23.87 7.99
CA ALA A 99 -7.64 -22.99 7.96
C ALA A 99 -8.04 -21.50 7.88
N VAL A 100 -7.18 -20.62 8.39
CA VAL A 100 -7.32 -19.16 8.31
C VAL A 100 -6.07 -18.56 7.68
N VAL A 101 -6.23 -17.72 6.65
CA VAL A 101 -5.14 -17.04 5.95
C VAL A 101 -5.23 -15.54 6.21
N TYR A 102 -4.27 -14.99 6.94
CA TYR A 102 -4.15 -13.55 7.19
C TYR A 102 -3.41 -12.86 6.04
N ALA A 103 -4.16 -12.07 5.29
CA ALA A 103 -3.73 -11.24 4.16
C ALA A 103 -3.89 -9.74 4.46
N VAL A 104 -3.75 -9.33 5.73
CA VAL A 104 -4.05 -7.99 6.25
C VAL A 104 -3.07 -6.89 5.80
N GLY A 105 -2.01 -7.23 5.05
CA GLY A 105 -1.08 -6.26 4.50
C GLY A 105 -0.28 -5.49 5.56
N ALA A 106 -0.05 -4.20 5.32
CA ALA A 106 0.60 -3.29 6.26
C ALA A 106 -0.23 -2.00 6.29
N GLN A 107 -0.86 -1.72 7.44
CA GLN A 107 -1.91 -0.69 7.56
C GLN A 107 -1.42 0.61 8.19
N SER A 108 -0.20 0.62 8.73
CA SER A 108 0.40 1.79 9.39
C SER A 108 1.70 2.18 8.68
N ASP A 109 2.37 3.19 9.20
CA ASP A 109 3.59 3.76 8.68
C ASP A 109 4.77 3.59 9.64
N LYS A 110 5.98 3.87 9.14
CA LYS A 110 7.17 3.98 9.97
C LYS A 110 7.40 5.45 10.34
N ALA A 111 7.51 5.71 11.64
CA ALA A 111 7.94 7.00 12.15
C ALA A 111 9.40 7.30 11.78
N LEU A 112 9.72 8.57 11.60
CA LEU A 112 11.08 9.11 11.48
C LEU A 112 11.79 9.07 12.83
N ASN A 113 11.05 9.24 13.94
CA ASN A 113 11.53 9.37 15.31
C ASN A 113 12.45 10.59 15.48
N ILE A 114 11.99 11.75 15.00
CA ILE A 114 12.70 13.03 15.10
C ILE A 114 11.85 14.08 15.82
N PRO A 115 12.46 15.10 16.44
CA PRO A 115 11.70 16.20 17.04
C PRO A 115 10.82 16.92 16.01
N GLY A 116 9.60 17.28 16.44
CA GLY A 116 8.60 17.97 15.62
C GLY A 116 7.85 17.10 14.60
N GLU A 117 8.05 15.78 14.60
CA GLU A 117 7.35 14.86 13.70
C GLU A 117 5.82 14.91 13.82
N ASP A 118 5.30 15.25 15.00
CA ASP A 118 3.85 15.34 15.27
C ASP A 118 3.25 16.73 14.99
N LEU A 119 4.04 17.69 14.46
CA LEU A 119 3.52 19.02 14.12
C LEU A 119 2.47 18.94 13.01
N PRO A 120 1.36 19.72 13.06
CA PRO A 120 0.44 19.84 11.95
C PRO A 120 1.15 20.24 10.65
N GLY A 121 0.98 19.44 9.59
CA GLY A 121 1.75 19.56 8.35
C GLY A 121 2.87 18.52 8.20
N SER A 122 3.14 17.72 9.23
CA SER A 122 3.98 16.52 9.15
C SER A 122 3.08 15.28 9.15
N ILE A 123 3.03 14.57 8.02
CA ILE A 123 2.11 13.44 7.83
C ILE A 123 2.84 12.23 7.23
N SER A 124 2.22 11.06 7.35
CA SER A 124 2.69 9.86 6.68
C SER A 124 2.26 9.85 5.20
N ALA A 125 3.02 9.15 4.36
CA ALA A 125 2.57 8.85 3.02
C ALA A 125 1.35 7.93 3.02
N VAL A 126 1.17 7.09 4.06
CA VAL A 126 -0.03 6.25 4.21
C VAL A 126 -1.28 7.11 4.34
N ASP A 127 -1.22 8.15 5.17
CA ASP A 127 -2.30 9.10 5.40
C ASP A 127 -2.59 9.89 4.14
N PHE A 128 -1.57 10.46 3.50
CA PHE A 128 -1.72 11.24 2.27
C PHE A 128 -2.29 10.40 1.11
N VAL A 129 -1.77 9.18 0.92
CA VAL A 129 -2.22 8.25 -0.12
C VAL A 129 -3.64 7.78 0.14
N GLY A 130 -3.96 7.39 1.37
CA GLY A 130 -5.31 7.01 1.75
C GLY A 130 -6.30 8.15 1.51
N TRP A 131 -5.91 9.37 1.91
CA TRP A 131 -6.73 10.58 1.72
C TRP A 131 -7.03 10.84 0.25
N TYR A 132 -6.02 10.89 -0.64
CA TYR A 132 -6.28 11.17 -2.05
C TYR A 132 -6.96 10.01 -2.80
N ASN A 133 -6.87 8.77 -2.28
CA ASN A 133 -7.55 7.61 -2.85
C ASN A 133 -8.95 7.33 -2.25
N ALA A 134 -9.48 8.24 -1.42
CA ALA A 134 -10.79 8.11 -0.77
C ALA A 134 -10.90 6.86 0.13
N HIS A 135 -9.82 6.53 0.85
CA HIS A 135 -9.87 5.49 1.87
C HIS A 135 -10.62 6.01 3.12
N PRO A 136 -11.65 5.31 3.62
CA PRO A 136 -12.52 5.83 4.69
C PRO A 136 -11.84 6.26 5.99
N HIS A 137 -10.77 5.59 6.39
CA HIS A 137 -10.01 5.96 7.60
C HIS A 137 -9.17 7.24 7.47
N PHE A 138 -9.08 7.83 6.28
CA PHE A 138 -8.21 8.96 5.99
C PHE A 138 -8.95 10.16 5.38
N GLU A 139 -10.28 10.17 5.35
CA GLU A 139 -11.10 11.29 4.86
C GLU A 139 -10.74 12.61 5.57
N ASP A 140 -10.66 12.57 6.90
CA ASP A 140 -10.36 13.74 7.75
C ASP A 140 -8.87 14.12 7.80
N LYS A 141 -7.99 13.43 7.07
CA LYS A 141 -6.55 13.68 7.07
C LYS A 141 -6.12 14.75 6.07
N ALA A 142 -7.02 15.69 5.78
CA ALA A 142 -6.80 16.75 4.79
C ALA A 142 -5.55 17.57 5.11
N PRO A 143 -4.49 17.49 4.26
CA PRO A 143 -3.30 18.29 4.42
C PRO A 143 -3.56 19.73 3.99
N ASN A 144 -2.88 20.68 4.64
CA ASN A 144 -2.85 22.05 4.12
C ASN A 144 -1.87 22.12 2.93
N LEU A 145 -2.42 22.28 1.72
CA LEU A 145 -1.68 22.37 0.47
C LEU A 145 -1.47 23.81 -0.04
N SER A 146 -1.72 24.81 0.80
CA SER A 146 -1.54 26.22 0.43
C SER A 146 -0.08 26.70 0.44
N GLY A 147 0.84 25.87 0.94
CA GLY A 147 2.26 26.22 1.05
C GLY A 147 3.04 25.93 -0.23
N ALA A 148 4.03 26.78 -0.52
CA ALA A 148 4.83 26.68 -1.74
C ALA A 148 5.76 25.46 -1.79
N ARG A 149 6.21 24.93 -0.64
CA ARG A 149 7.14 23.80 -0.58
C ARG A 149 6.64 22.64 0.26
N ALA A 150 6.68 21.45 -0.33
CA ALA A 150 6.54 20.16 0.34
C ALA A 150 7.86 19.38 0.34
N VAL A 151 8.13 18.63 1.41
CA VAL A 151 9.30 17.74 1.52
C VAL A 151 8.82 16.31 1.68
N VAL A 152 9.25 15.42 0.80
CA VAL A 152 8.91 13.98 0.86
C VAL A 152 10.13 13.20 1.31
N VAL A 153 10.04 12.49 2.44
CA VAL A 153 11.15 11.71 2.99
C VAL A 153 11.08 10.27 2.50
N GLY A 154 11.98 9.87 1.62
CA GLY A 154 12.08 8.51 1.10
C GLY A 154 12.43 8.46 -0.39
N ASN A 155 13.03 7.35 -0.82
CA ASN A 155 13.32 7.10 -2.24
C ASN A 155 12.70 5.79 -2.74
N GLY A 156 11.41 5.59 -2.51
CA GLY A 156 10.64 4.50 -3.11
C GLY A 156 9.51 5.03 -3.99
N ASN A 157 8.85 4.15 -4.76
CA ASN A 157 7.78 4.57 -5.68
C ASN A 157 6.66 5.38 -5.01
N VAL A 158 6.31 5.07 -3.76
CA VAL A 158 5.31 5.85 -3.01
C VAL A 158 5.74 7.32 -2.84
N ALA A 159 7.04 7.61 -2.67
CA ALA A 159 7.52 8.98 -2.61
C ALA A 159 7.36 9.71 -3.96
N ILE A 160 7.52 8.98 -5.07
CA ILE A 160 7.28 9.49 -6.42
C ILE A 160 5.79 9.74 -6.66
N ASP A 161 4.92 8.85 -6.19
CA ASP A 161 3.46 9.02 -6.29
C ASP A 161 3.01 10.26 -5.51
N VAL A 162 3.47 10.42 -4.26
CA VAL A 162 3.20 11.63 -3.47
C VAL A 162 3.67 12.88 -4.21
N ALA A 163 4.91 12.88 -4.72
CA ALA A 163 5.44 14.03 -5.44
C ALA A 163 4.63 14.35 -6.69
N ARG A 164 4.25 13.34 -7.48
CA ARG A 164 3.41 13.47 -8.67
C ARG A 164 2.05 14.07 -8.35
N ILE A 165 1.34 13.53 -7.35
CA ILE A 165 0.00 14.02 -7.01
C ILE A 165 0.04 15.50 -6.57
N LEU A 166 1.09 15.92 -5.85
CA LEU A 166 1.24 17.31 -5.41
C LEU A 166 1.47 18.31 -6.56
N VAL A 167 2.09 17.89 -7.67
CA VAL A 167 2.47 18.79 -8.77
C VAL A 167 1.84 18.47 -10.13
N THR A 168 1.00 17.45 -10.23
CA THR A 168 0.25 17.19 -11.47
C THR A 168 -0.77 18.31 -11.67
N ASP A 169 -1.10 18.61 -12.93
CA ASP A 169 -2.20 19.52 -13.26
C ASP A 169 -3.52 18.97 -12.68
N PRO A 170 -4.24 19.73 -11.84
CA PRO A 170 -5.54 19.32 -11.32
C PRO A 170 -6.55 18.95 -12.40
N ASP A 171 -6.48 19.51 -13.60
CA ASP A 171 -7.39 19.15 -14.69
C ASP A 171 -7.08 17.77 -15.28
N VAL A 172 -5.81 17.34 -15.25
CA VAL A 172 -5.42 15.95 -15.56
C VAL A 172 -5.92 15.02 -14.46
N LEU A 173 -5.72 15.38 -13.19
CA LEU A 173 -6.21 14.60 -12.06
C LEU A 173 -7.74 14.50 -12.02
N ALA A 174 -8.46 15.51 -12.51
CA ALA A 174 -9.91 15.51 -12.61
C ALA A 174 -10.47 14.43 -13.55
N GLN A 175 -9.64 13.80 -14.39
CA GLN A 175 -10.01 12.67 -15.24
C GLN A 175 -9.76 11.30 -14.60
N THR A 176 -9.27 11.28 -13.35
CA THR A 176 -8.89 10.05 -12.63
C THR A 176 -9.93 9.65 -11.56
N ASP A 177 -9.66 8.56 -10.83
CA ASP A 177 -10.44 8.14 -9.64
C ASP A 177 -9.96 8.78 -8.32
N ILE A 178 -9.21 9.89 -8.38
CA ILE A 178 -8.81 10.66 -7.19
C ILE A 178 -10.05 11.09 -6.39
N ALA A 179 -9.93 11.19 -5.07
CA ALA A 179 -11.01 11.68 -4.21
C ALA A 179 -11.36 13.14 -4.52
N ASP A 180 -12.65 13.48 -4.47
CA ASP A 180 -13.12 14.83 -4.79
C ASP A 180 -12.58 15.87 -3.80
N HIS A 181 -12.60 15.56 -2.49
CA HIS A 181 -12.03 16.44 -1.45
C HIS A 181 -10.52 16.69 -1.64
N ALA A 182 -9.80 15.71 -2.20
CA ALA A 182 -8.39 15.85 -2.49
C ALA A 182 -8.16 16.70 -3.74
N LEU A 183 -8.96 16.47 -4.79
CA LEU A 183 -8.92 17.28 -6.00
C LEU A 183 -9.22 18.74 -5.70
N GLU A 184 -10.25 19.04 -4.90
CA GLU A 184 -10.58 20.40 -4.44
C GLU A 184 -9.39 21.09 -3.76
N SER A 185 -8.66 20.35 -2.92
CA SER A 185 -7.48 20.84 -2.20
C SER A 185 -6.26 21.06 -3.12
N LEU A 186 -6.19 20.36 -4.26
CA LEU A 186 -5.12 20.47 -5.24
C LEU A 186 -5.36 21.57 -6.30
N ARG A 187 -6.63 21.93 -6.56
CA ARG A 187 -7.00 22.97 -7.56
C ARG A 187 -6.30 24.31 -7.40
N PRO A 188 -6.04 24.84 -6.18
CA PRO A 188 -5.32 26.09 -6.03
C PRO A 188 -3.85 26.04 -6.49
N CYS A 189 -3.29 24.85 -6.74
CA CYS A 189 -1.89 24.65 -7.14
C CYS A 189 -0.88 25.32 -6.18
N GLY A 190 -1.13 25.26 -4.87
CA GLY A 190 -0.30 25.96 -3.88
C GLY A 190 1.14 25.45 -3.79
N VAL A 191 1.37 24.15 -4.00
CA VAL A 191 2.71 23.55 -3.96
C VAL A 191 3.43 23.79 -5.29
N GLU A 192 4.49 24.60 -5.25
CA GLU A 192 5.33 24.90 -6.39
C GLU A 192 6.59 24.03 -6.45
N GLU A 193 7.10 23.56 -5.31
CA GLU A 193 8.28 22.71 -5.22
C GLU A 193 8.07 21.54 -4.27
N VAL A 194 8.39 20.33 -4.75
CA VAL A 194 8.47 19.12 -3.93
C VAL A 194 9.92 18.67 -3.86
N VAL A 195 10.49 18.61 -2.65
CA VAL A 195 11.84 18.10 -2.42
C VAL A 195 11.77 16.67 -1.90
N VAL A 196 12.15 15.71 -2.73
CA VAL A 196 12.21 14.29 -2.36
C VAL A 196 13.59 13.97 -1.82
N ILE A 197 13.69 13.73 -0.51
CA ILE A 197 14.95 13.49 0.18
C ILE A 197 15.21 12.00 0.42
N GLY A 198 16.43 11.57 0.16
CA GLY A 198 16.93 10.22 0.31
C GLY A 198 18.12 10.15 1.23
N ARG A 199 18.05 9.35 2.30
CA ARG A 199 19.18 9.22 3.23
C ARG A 199 20.44 8.58 2.62
N ARG A 200 20.29 7.73 1.59
CA ARG A 200 21.40 7.08 0.88
C ARG A 200 21.59 7.70 -0.52
N GLY A 201 22.53 7.17 -1.28
CA GLY A 201 22.83 7.66 -2.63
C GLY A 201 21.87 7.12 -3.70
N PRO A 202 21.99 7.62 -4.94
CA PRO A 202 21.19 7.22 -6.10
C PRO A 202 21.18 5.71 -6.36
N LEU A 203 22.32 5.03 -6.18
CA LEU A 203 22.47 3.58 -6.38
C LEU A 203 21.63 2.75 -5.39
N GLN A 204 21.25 3.32 -4.25
CA GLN A 204 20.46 2.64 -3.22
C GLN A 204 18.98 3.05 -3.22
N SER A 205 18.55 3.80 -4.25
CA SER A 205 17.14 4.16 -4.43
C SER A 205 16.29 2.91 -4.71
N ALA A 206 15.06 2.94 -4.22
CA ALA A 206 14.07 1.88 -4.40
C ALA A 206 13.01 2.23 -5.45
N PHE A 207 13.28 3.27 -6.26
CA PHE A 207 12.44 3.60 -7.41
C PHE A 207 12.60 2.54 -8.51
N THR A 208 11.52 2.22 -9.20
CA THR A 208 11.60 1.50 -10.47
C THR A 208 11.71 2.49 -11.64
N THR A 209 12.31 2.04 -12.74
CA THR A 209 12.69 2.93 -13.86
C THR A 209 11.51 3.59 -14.55
N LEU A 210 10.36 2.91 -14.62
CA LEU A 210 9.16 3.44 -15.26
C LEU A 210 8.65 4.67 -14.50
N GLU A 211 8.45 4.52 -13.20
CA GLU A 211 7.94 5.54 -12.28
C GLU A 211 8.88 6.75 -12.24
N LEU A 212 10.20 6.51 -12.30
CA LEU A 212 11.17 7.59 -12.38
C LEU A 212 11.08 8.37 -13.70
N ARG A 213 10.82 7.70 -14.83
CA ARG A 213 10.68 8.33 -16.16
C ARG A 213 9.40 9.16 -16.27
N GLU A 214 8.31 8.67 -15.70
CA GLU A 214 7.01 9.35 -15.71
C GLU A 214 7.07 10.74 -15.08
N LEU A 215 8.00 11.00 -14.14
CA LEU A 215 8.26 12.35 -13.63
C LEU A 215 8.63 13.35 -14.73
N GLY A 216 9.35 12.89 -15.76
CA GLY A 216 9.78 13.73 -16.88
C GLY A 216 8.72 13.96 -17.94
N GLU A 217 7.57 13.29 -17.83
CA GLU A 217 6.42 13.40 -18.73
C GLU A 217 5.36 14.36 -18.19
N LEU A 218 5.53 14.87 -16.96
CA LEU A 218 4.62 15.82 -16.33
C LEU A 218 4.68 17.19 -17.03
N ASP A 219 3.53 17.66 -17.48
CA ASP A 219 3.39 19.00 -18.06
C ASP A 219 3.66 20.09 -17.03
N ASN A 220 4.40 21.12 -17.43
CA ASN A 220 4.74 22.29 -16.60
C ASN A 220 5.48 21.97 -15.28
N VAL A 221 6.17 20.82 -15.22
CA VAL A 221 7.01 20.41 -14.09
C VAL A 221 8.42 20.12 -14.58
N ASP A 222 9.42 20.57 -13.82
CA ASP A 222 10.83 20.21 -14.02
C ASP A 222 11.30 19.26 -12.93
N VAL A 223 11.96 18.18 -13.35
CA VAL A 223 12.69 17.28 -12.45
C VAL A 223 14.12 17.77 -12.34
N ILE A 224 14.55 18.02 -11.11
CA ILE A 224 15.83 18.65 -10.80
C ILE A 224 16.67 17.67 -10.00
N VAL A 225 17.86 17.38 -10.51
CA VAL A 225 18.88 16.57 -9.86
C VAL A 225 20.18 17.35 -9.93
N ASP A 226 20.83 17.55 -8.80
CA ASP A 226 22.15 18.20 -8.76
C ASP A 226 23.20 17.26 -9.40
N PRO A 227 23.90 17.67 -10.47
CA PRO A 227 24.96 16.86 -11.09
C PRO A 227 26.02 16.39 -10.09
N ALA A 228 26.30 17.16 -9.03
CA ALA A 228 27.27 16.78 -8.00
C ALA A 228 26.87 15.49 -7.26
N GLN A 229 25.58 15.18 -7.17
CA GLN A 229 25.09 13.96 -6.52
C GLN A 229 25.26 12.69 -7.38
N LEU A 230 25.67 12.86 -8.65
CA LEU A 230 25.91 11.78 -9.61
C LEU A 230 27.38 11.69 -10.04
N ALA A 231 28.20 12.69 -9.71
CA ALA A 231 29.56 12.88 -10.25
C ALA A 231 30.50 11.69 -9.95
N ASP A 232 30.37 11.11 -8.77
CA ASP A 232 31.23 10.01 -8.31
C ASP A 232 30.69 8.62 -8.70
N ILE A 233 29.54 8.54 -9.38
CA ILE A 233 28.93 7.26 -9.76
C ILE A 233 29.39 6.89 -11.17
N THR A 234 30.22 5.87 -11.27
CA THR A 234 30.69 5.31 -12.54
C THR A 234 29.64 4.43 -13.21
N ASP A 235 29.76 4.22 -14.52
CA ASP A 235 28.90 3.27 -15.25
C ASP A 235 29.10 1.83 -14.78
N GLU A 236 30.33 1.47 -14.43
CA GLU A 236 30.67 0.15 -13.90
C GLU A 236 29.96 -0.13 -12.57
N GLU A 237 29.95 0.83 -11.64
CA GLU A 237 29.22 0.72 -10.38
C GLU A 237 27.70 0.62 -10.59
N ALA A 238 27.16 1.43 -11.50
CA ALA A 238 25.73 1.40 -11.83
C ALA A 238 25.31 0.06 -12.45
N GLU A 239 26.15 -0.52 -13.30
CA GLU A 239 25.96 -1.85 -13.89
C GLU A 239 26.07 -2.96 -12.85
N ALA A 240 27.07 -2.91 -11.97
CA ALA A 240 27.25 -3.86 -10.88
C ALA A 240 26.08 -3.84 -9.88
N ALA A 241 25.45 -2.68 -9.67
CA ALA A 241 24.26 -2.53 -8.83
C ALA A 241 22.97 -3.11 -9.44
N GLY A 242 23.01 -3.56 -10.70
CA GLY A 242 21.94 -4.28 -11.37
C GLY A 242 21.23 -3.50 -12.47
N LYS A 243 20.48 -4.22 -13.32
CA LYS A 243 19.86 -3.67 -14.54
C LYS A 243 18.92 -2.49 -14.28
N VAL A 244 18.07 -2.58 -13.25
CA VAL A 244 17.13 -1.50 -12.90
C VAL A 244 17.90 -0.27 -12.41
N THR A 245 18.88 -0.46 -11.52
CA THR A 245 19.71 0.62 -10.99
C THR A 245 20.49 1.33 -12.10
N ASN A 246 21.13 0.59 -13.00
CA ASN A 246 21.82 1.17 -14.16
C ASN A 246 20.89 2.07 -15.00
N LEU A 247 19.69 1.58 -15.30
CA LEU A 247 18.70 2.38 -16.05
C LEU A 247 18.24 3.62 -15.26
N ASN A 248 18.06 3.51 -13.94
CA ASN A 248 17.71 4.65 -13.10
C ASN A 248 18.82 5.72 -13.11
N ILE A 249 20.09 5.34 -13.01
CA ILE A 249 21.21 6.28 -13.08
C ILE A 249 21.22 7.03 -14.42
N LYS A 250 20.98 6.33 -15.54
CA LYS A 250 20.87 6.96 -16.87
C LYS A 250 19.73 7.98 -16.92
N VAL A 251 18.58 7.68 -16.32
CA VAL A 251 17.45 8.61 -16.23
C VAL A 251 17.80 9.83 -15.36
N LEU A 252 18.41 9.62 -14.19
CA LEU A 252 18.82 10.71 -13.29
C LEU A 252 19.83 11.66 -13.94
N ARG A 253 20.83 11.12 -14.67
CA ARG A 253 21.78 11.95 -15.43
C ARG A 253 21.09 12.78 -16.51
N GLY A 254 20.13 12.17 -17.22
CA GLY A 254 19.30 12.89 -18.19
C GLY A 254 18.46 14.02 -17.58
N TYR A 255 18.09 13.95 -16.30
CA TYR A 255 17.47 15.08 -15.58
C TYR A 255 18.51 16.12 -15.15
N ALA A 256 19.68 15.69 -14.67
CA ALA A 256 20.75 16.58 -14.23
C ALA A 256 21.33 17.47 -15.35
N GLU A 257 21.23 17.03 -16.61
CA GLU A 257 21.66 17.80 -17.79
C GLU A 257 20.66 18.90 -18.21
N LYS A 258 19.41 18.86 -17.72
CA LYS A 258 18.38 19.82 -18.11
C LYS A 258 18.48 21.09 -17.29
N THR A 259 18.36 22.24 -17.97
CA THR A 259 18.25 23.54 -17.30
C THR A 259 16.80 23.76 -16.86
N PRO A 260 16.54 24.03 -15.56
CA PRO A 260 15.19 24.33 -15.08
C PRO A 260 14.60 25.56 -15.76
N ARG A 261 13.32 25.50 -16.11
CA ARG A 261 12.56 26.54 -16.78
C ARG A 261 11.90 27.45 -15.73
N PRO A 262 12.10 28.78 -15.81
CA PRO A 262 11.39 29.71 -14.93
C PRO A 262 9.87 29.56 -15.06
N GLY A 263 9.15 29.63 -13.93
CA GLY A 263 7.69 29.53 -13.88
C GLY A 263 7.13 28.10 -13.92
N HIS A 264 7.97 27.08 -14.02
CA HIS A 264 7.55 25.68 -13.88
C HIS A 264 7.58 25.24 -12.41
N ARG A 265 6.65 24.34 -12.05
CA ARG A 265 6.71 23.62 -10.77
C ARG A 265 7.90 22.66 -10.76
N ARG A 266 8.39 22.28 -9.58
CA ARG A 266 9.68 21.60 -9.43
C ARG A 266 9.55 20.33 -8.60
N ILE A 267 10.14 19.25 -9.07
CA ILE A 267 10.45 18.06 -8.25
C ILE A 267 11.96 17.99 -8.11
N VAL A 268 12.47 18.22 -6.90
CA VAL A 268 13.90 18.17 -6.59
C VAL A 268 14.21 16.82 -5.95
N LEU A 269 15.08 16.03 -6.58
CA LEU A 269 15.57 14.79 -5.99
C LEU A 269 16.90 15.06 -5.27
N ARG A 270 16.92 14.86 -3.96
CA ARG A 270 18.10 15.11 -3.11
C ARG A 270 18.51 13.82 -2.39
N PHE A 271 19.73 13.39 -2.60
CA PHE A 271 20.32 12.18 -2.03
C PHE A 271 21.24 12.51 -0.85
N LEU A 272 21.70 11.48 -0.14
CA LEU A 272 22.60 11.59 1.01
C LEU A 272 22.12 12.63 2.05
N THR A 273 20.81 12.68 2.28
CA THR A 273 20.18 13.68 3.14
C THR A 273 19.17 13.02 4.07
N SER A 274 19.32 13.23 5.38
CA SER A 274 18.37 12.77 6.40
C SER A 274 17.61 13.96 7.00
N PRO A 275 16.32 13.81 7.35
CA PRO A 275 15.66 14.78 8.20
C PRO A 275 16.18 14.64 9.64
N ILE A 276 16.44 15.77 10.31
CA ILE A 276 17.00 15.83 11.66
C ILE A 276 15.96 16.33 12.66
N GLU A 277 15.19 17.35 12.28
CA GLU A 277 14.19 18.01 13.12
C GLU A 277 13.19 18.72 12.20
N ILE A 278 11.91 18.73 12.58
CA ILE A 278 10.88 19.56 11.96
C ILE A 278 10.55 20.69 12.93
N LYS A 279 10.48 21.93 12.45
CA LYS A 279 10.26 23.12 13.29
C LYS A 279 9.02 23.89 12.86
N GLY A 280 8.48 24.62 13.83
CA GLY A 280 7.49 25.67 13.64
C GLY A 280 6.63 25.88 14.89
N ASP A 281 5.89 26.99 14.91
CA ASP A 281 4.97 27.33 16.01
C ASP A 281 3.54 26.91 15.66
N GLY A 282 3.07 25.82 16.27
CA GLY A 282 1.74 25.26 16.06
C GLY A 282 1.52 24.53 14.72
N LYS A 283 2.47 24.57 13.79
CA LYS A 283 2.48 23.85 12.50
C LYS A 283 3.90 23.79 11.92
N VAL A 284 4.09 23.00 10.87
CA VAL A 284 5.35 22.91 10.12
C VAL A 284 5.65 24.23 9.40
N GLU A 285 6.87 24.75 9.59
CA GLU A 285 7.39 25.95 8.93
C GLU A 285 8.77 25.72 8.28
N SER A 286 9.56 24.80 8.83
CA SER A 286 10.84 24.39 8.26
C SER A 286 11.23 22.96 8.66
N ILE A 287 12.20 22.40 7.95
CA ILE A 287 12.83 21.13 8.27
C ILE A 287 14.36 21.29 8.29
N VAL A 288 14.99 20.77 9.33
CA VAL A 288 16.45 20.66 9.42
C VAL A 288 16.88 19.38 8.74
N LEU A 289 17.75 19.50 7.76
CA LEU A 289 18.33 18.42 6.98
C LEU A 289 19.79 18.22 7.39
N GLY A 290 20.23 16.97 7.40
CA GLY A 290 21.61 16.57 7.67
C GLY A 290 22.23 15.88 6.47
N ARG A 291 23.48 16.24 6.13
CA ARG A 291 24.23 15.55 5.07
C ARG A 291 24.74 14.21 5.60
N ASN A 292 24.69 13.20 4.74
CA ASN A 292 25.22 11.87 5.00
C ASN A 292 26.41 11.57 4.10
N GLU A 293 27.23 10.61 4.54
CA GLU A 293 28.19 9.88 3.72
C GLU A 293 27.84 8.38 3.73
N LEU A 294 28.22 7.67 2.69
CA LEU A 294 28.00 6.22 2.62
C LEU A 294 29.15 5.48 3.30
N VAL A 295 28.80 4.53 4.16
CA VAL A 295 29.74 3.63 4.82
C VAL A 295 29.33 2.20 4.55
N THR A 296 30.25 1.43 3.97
CA THR A 296 30.08 -0.01 3.77
C THR A 296 30.48 -0.75 5.03
N ASN A 297 29.53 -1.47 5.61
CA ASN A 297 29.71 -2.28 6.81
C ASN A 297 30.44 -3.60 6.46
N ALA A 298 30.91 -4.32 7.48
CA ALA A 298 31.65 -5.58 7.31
C ALA A 298 30.85 -6.70 6.60
N ASP A 299 29.52 -6.61 6.62
CA ASP A 299 28.58 -7.50 5.93
C ASP A 299 28.32 -7.09 4.46
N GLY A 300 29.00 -6.05 3.97
CA GLY A 300 28.81 -5.47 2.64
C GLY A 300 27.61 -4.53 2.54
N TRP A 301 26.87 -4.28 3.63
CA TRP A 301 25.74 -3.37 3.61
C TRP A 301 26.18 -1.91 3.58
N VAL A 302 25.61 -1.14 2.65
CA VAL A 302 25.87 0.30 2.55
C VAL A 302 24.87 1.07 3.42
N SER A 303 25.39 1.70 4.47
CA SER A 303 24.65 2.53 5.42
C SER A 303 24.90 4.03 5.18
N ALA A 304 23.99 4.87 5.62
CA ALA A 304 24.17 6.32 5.65
C ALA A 304 24.68 6.73 7.03
N LYS A 305 25.78 7.49 7.07
CA LYS A 305 26.36 8.04 8.28
C LYS A 305 26.26 9.57 8.24
N ASP A 306 25.65 10.16 9.28
CA ASP A 306 25.53 11.60 9.45
C ASP A 306 26.92 12.26 9.58
N THR A 307 27.14 13.35 8.85
CA THR A 307 28.40 14.10 8.87
C THR A 307 28.42 15.21 9.92
N GLY A 308 27.26 15.55 10.49
CA GLY A 308 27.09 16.67 11.42
C GLY A 308 26.76 18.00 10.74
N GLU A 309 26.85 18.10 9.41
CA GLU A 309 26.42 19.29 8.66
C GLU A 309 24.89 19.43 8.70
N ARG A 310 24.41 20.68 8.78
CA ARG A 310 22.98 20.99 8.89
C ARG A 310 22.58 22.09 7.93
N GLU A 311 21.42 21.94 7.31
CA GLU A 311 20.75 22.94 6.48
C GLU A 311 19.30 23.05 6.96
N GLU A 312 18.80 24.27 7.18
CA GLU A 312 17.38 24.47 7.45
C GLU A 312 16.67 24.90 6.17
N LEU A 313 15.62 24.15 5.79
CA LEU A 313 14.85 24.36 4.58
C LEU A 313 13.41 24.77 4.95
N PRO A 314 12.94 25.96 4.54
CA PRO A 314 11.54 26.35 4.75
C PRO A 314 10.58 25.43 4.01
N ALA A 315 9.59 24.86 4.69
CA ALA A 315 8.61 23.94 4.12
C ALA A 315 7.31 24.00 4.94
N GLN A 316 6.17 23.75 4.30
CA GLN A 316 4.86 23.80 4.97
C GLN A 316 4.20 22.42 5.08
N LEU A 317 4.74 21.45 4.34
CA LEU A 317 4.30 20.06 4.35
C LEU A 317 5.53 19.16 4.37
N VAL A 318 5.54 18.18 5.27
CA VAL A 318 6.50 17.08 5.29
C VAL A 318 5.71 15.78 5.20
N VAL A 319 6.02 14.96 4.18
CA VAL A 319 5.39 13.65 3.97
C VAL A 319 6.43 12.55 4.14
N ARG A 320 6.34 11.76 5.21
CA ARG A 320 7.25 10.63 5.41
C ARG A 320 6.81 9.41 4.60
N SER A 321 7.62 9.03 3.63
CA SER A 321 7.46 7.84 2.77
C SER A 321 8.60 6.83 3.03
N VAL A 322 8.89 6.57 4.30
CA VAL A 322 9.99 5.69 4.75
C VAL A 322 9.58 4.21 4.91
N GLY A 323 8.37 3.89 4.46
CA GLY A 323 7.82 2.53 4.39
C GLY A 323 6.57 2.35 5.24
N TYR A 324 5.72 1.42 4.80
CA TYR A 324 4.58 0.96 5.58
C TYR A 324 5.05 0.06 6.73
N ARG A 325 4.12 -0.29 7.62
CA ARG A 325 4.32 -1.16 8.76
C ARG A 325 3.05 -1.96 9.05
N GLY A 326 3.21 -3.25 9.37
CA GLY A 326 2.12 -4.08 9.87
C GLY A 326 1.62 -3.57 11.23
N VAL A 327 0.38 -3.93 11.57
CA VAL A 327 -0.23 -3.66 12.87
C VAL A 327 -0.52 -5.01 13.53
N PRO A 328 -0.30 -5.16 14.84
CA PRO A 328 -0.65 -6.41 15.53
C PRO A 328 -2.16 -6.67 15.44
N THR A 329 -2.53 -7.90 15.09
CA THR A 329 -3.92 -8.38 15.15
C THR A 329 -4.16 -9.06 16.49
N PRO A 330 -5.20 -8.70 17.26
CA PRO A 330 -5.55 -9.36 18.51
C PRO A 330 -5.58 -10.89 18.38
N GLY A 331 -4.89 -11.58 19.28
CA GLY A 331 -4.81 -13.05 19.31
C GLY A 331 -3.70 -13.67 18.46
N LEU A 332 -2.95 -12.90 17.66
CA LEU A 332 -1.83 -13.39 16.86
C LEU A 332 -0.46 -12.93 17.40
N PRO A 333 0.61 -13.72 17.17
CA PRO A 333 1.97 -13.27 17.47
C PRO A 333 2.38 -12.13 16.54
N PHE A 334 3.26 -11.24 17.02
CA PHE A 334 3.73 -10.10 16.24
C PHE A 334 5.21 -9.80 16.52
N ASP A 335 5.99 -9.61 15.46
CA ASP A 335 7.37 -9.12 15.57
C ASP A 335 7.34 -7.60 15.45
N ASP A 336 7.46 -6.91 16.59
CA ASP A 336 7.46 -5.44 16.62
C ASP A 336 8.61 -4.82 15.82
N LYS A 337 9.77 -5.47 15.74
CA LYS A 337 10.90 -4.90 15.01
C LYS A 337 10.66 -4.93 13.51
N ARG A 338 10.14 -6.05 13.01
CA ARG A 338 9.91 -6.26 11.57
C ARG A 338 8.54 -5.77 11.10
N GLY A 339 7.56 -5.67 12.00
CA GLY A 339 6.19 -5.29 11.69
C GLY A 339 5.46 -6.36 10.88
N ILE A 340 5.65 -7.62 11.23
CA ILE A 340 5.09 -8.81 10.55
C ILE A 340 4.55 -9.80 11.58
N ILE A 341 3.72 -10.73 11.14
CA ILE A 341 3.35 -11.90 11.94
C ILE A 341 4.46 -12.97 11.77
N PRO A 342 5.11 -13.43 12.87
CA PRO A 342 6.12 -14.48 12.82
C PRO A 342 5.57 -15.77 12.18
N ASN A 343 6.32 -16.32 11.22
CA ASN A 343 5.87 -17.47 10.44
C ASN A 343 7.05 -18.29 9.89
N THR A 344 6.78 -19.57 9.61
CA THR A 344 7.66 -20.47 8.85
C THR A 344 6.91 -20.97 7.62
N ASP A 345 7.43 -20.69 6.43
CA ASP A 345 6.79 -21.03 5.14
C ASP A 345 5.32 -20.59 5.02
N GLY A 346 4.99 -19.47 5.69
CA GLY A 346 3.65 -18.91 5.74
C GLY A 346 2.75 -19.45 6.83
N ARG A 347 3.13 -20.50 7.58
CA ARG A 347 2.38 -20.94 8.77
C ARG A 347 2.76 -20.08 9.97
N VAL A 348 1.77 -19.53 10.67
CA VAL A 348 1.97 -18.69 11.85
C VAL A 348 2.65 -19.50 12.96
N GLU A 349 3.67 -18.93 13.60
CA GLU A 349 4.38 -19.60 14.69
C GLU A 349 3.44 -19.92 15.85
N GLY A 350 3.47 -21.17 16.33
CA GLY A 350 2.62 -21.64 17.42
C GLY A 350 1.16 -21.91 17.04
N SER A 351 0.76 -21.70 15.79
CA SER A 351 -0.59 -22.03 15.32
C SER A 351 -0.65 -23.39 14.61
N ARG A 352 -1.81 -24.04 14.75
CA ARG A 352 -2.12 -25.32 14.10
C ARG A 352 -2.66 -25.16 12.68
N ASN A 353 -3.35 -24.06 12.39
CA ASN A 353 -4.12 -23.90 11.15
C ASN A 353 -4.24 -22.44 10.68
N GLU A 354 -3.37 -21.56 11.16
CA GLU A 354 -3.33 -20.16 10.75
C GLU A 354 -2.08 -19.87 9.90
N TYR A 355 -2.29 -19.09 8.85
CA TYR A 355 -1.31 -18.80 7.82
C TYR A 355 -1.27 -17.32 7.51
N VAL A 356 -0.18 -16.85 6.90
CA VAL A 356 0.00 -15.45 6.50
C VAL A 356 0.49 -15.38 5.06
N VAL A 357 0.07 -14.34 4.34
CA VAL A 357 0.50 -14.08 2.96
C VAL A 357 0.73 -12.58 2.74
N GLY A 358 1.53 -12.24 1.73
CA GLY A 358 1.75 -10.86 1.31
C GLY A 358 2.59 -10.06 2.30
N TRP A 359 2.25 -8.78 2.48
CA TRP A 359 3.08 -7.86 3.25
C TRP A 359 3.12 -8.15 4.75
N ILE A 360 2.05 -8.68 5.35
CA ILE A 360 2.08 -9.06 6.77
C ILE A 360 3.00 -10.27 7.03
N LYS A 361 3.31 -11.06 6.01
CA LYS A 361 4.27 -12.18 6.04
C LYS A 361 5.70 -11.74 5.77
N ARG A 362 5.90 -10.97 4.69
CA ARG A 362 7.24 -10.68 4.13
C ARG A 362 7.81 -9.31 4.51
N GLY A 363 6.96 -8.43 5.03
CA GLY A 363 7.22 -7.00 5.12
C GLY A 363 6.72 -6.24 3.87
N PRO A 364 6.57 -4.90 3.97
CA PRO A 364 5.91 -4.10 2.95
C PRO A 364 6.85 -3.68 1.82
N THR A 365 7.31 -4.67 1.07
CA THR A 365 8.13 -4.47 -0.12
C THR A 365 7.60 -5.30 -1.29
N GLY A 366 7.94 -4.88 -2.51
CA GLY A 366 7.55 -5.57 -3.74
C GLY A 366 6.24 -5.06 -4.36
N VAL A 367 6.16 -5.20 -5.68
CA VAL A 367 4.98 -4.85 -6.47
C VAL A 367 3.87 -5.90 -6.33
N ILE A 368 2.66 -5.61 -6.81
CA ILE A 368 1.48 -6.49 -6.75
C ILE A 368 1.83 -7.94 -7.12
N GLY A 369 2.51 -8.15 -8.25
CA GLY A 369 2.85 -9.48 -8.77
C GLY A 369 3.78 -10.30 -7.86
N THR A 370 4.57 -9.66 -6.99
CA THR A 370 5.45 -10.38 -6.04
C THR A 370 4.66 -11.20 -5.02
N ASN A 371 3.40 -10.83 -4.77
CA ASN A 371 2.53 -11.52 -3.82
C ASN A 371 1.95 -12.81 -4.39
N LYS A 372 1.98 -13.01 -5.71
CA LYS A 372 1.36 -14.18 -6.35
C LYS A 372 2.09 -15.47 -5.99
N LYS A 373 3.41 -15.52 -6.20
CA LYS A 373 4.24 -16.69 -5.83
C LYS A 373 4.24 -16.92 -4.32
N ASP A 374 4.35 -15.84 -3.55
CA ASP A 374 4.31 -15.88 -2.09
C ASP A 374 3.01 -16.50 -1.55
N SER A 375 1.86 -16.11 -2.11
CA SER A 375 0.56 -16.66 -1.71
C SER A 375 0.40 -18.12 -2.15
N GLN A 376 0.89 -18.47 -3.35
CA GLN A 376 0.88 -19.86 -3.82
C GLN A 376 1.68 -20.76 -2.88
N ASP A 377 2.89 -20.36 -2.49
CA ASP A 377 3.75 -21.17 -1.63
C ASP A 377 3.12 -21.42 -0.25
N THR A 378 2.43 -20.43 0.31
CA THR A 378 1.69 -20.60 1.55
C THR A 378 0.46 -21.50 1.39
N VAL A 379 -0.26 -21.40 0.27
CA VAL A 379 -1.39 -22.30 -0.02
C VAL A 379 -0.91 -23.74 -0.19
N ASP A 380 0.26 -23.96 -0.81
CA ASP A 380 0.86 -25.29 -0.94
C ASP A 380 1.20 -25.89 0.44
N THR A 381 1.73 -25.08 1.37
CA THR A 381 1.94 -25.49 2.78
C THR A 381 0.62 -25.81 3.47
N LEU A 382 -0.38 -24.94 3.34
CA LEU A 382 -1.71 -25.10 3.94
C LEU A 382 -2.37 -26.41 3.49
N LEU A 383 -2.39 -26.68 2.18
CA LEU A 383 -3.04 -27.88 1.64
C LEU A 383 -2.32 -29.16 2.07
N ARG A 384 -0.99 -29.11 2.21
CA ARG A 384 -0.20 -30.22 2.76
C ARG A 384 -0.57 -30.48 4.22
N ASP A 385 -0.60 -29.44 5.04
CA ASP A 385 -0.97 -29.54 6.45
C ASP A 385 -2.39 -30.11 6.61
N LEU A 386 -3.36 -29.68 5.78
CA LEU A 386 -4.73 -30.22 5.80
C LEU A 386 -4.79 -31.69 5.38
N ALA A 387 -4.02 -32.11 4.38
CA ALA A 387 -3.98 -33.51 3.94
C ALA A 387 -3.31 -34.43 4.96
N GLU A 388 -2.31 -33.92 5.70
CA GLU A 388 -1.62 -34.65 6.77
C GLU A 388 -2.39 -34.63 8.10
N SER A 389 -3.36 -33.72 8.25
CA SER A 389 -4.18 -33.60 9.46
C SER A 389 -5.20 -34.73 9.56
N GLY A 390 -4.92 -35.71 10.42
CA GLY A 390 -5.81 -36.86 10.67
C GLY A 390 -7.07 -36.54 11.50
N ASP A 391 -7.13 -35.37 12.15
CA ASP A 391 -8.20 -34.96 13.08
C ASP A 391 -8.78 -33.58 12.71
N LEU A 392 -9.29 -33.45 11.48
CA LEU A 392 -10.03 -32.24 11.10
C LEU A 392 -11.37 -32.17 11.84
N PRO A 393 -11.81 -30.97 12.29
CA PRO A 393 -13.11 -30.81 12.92
C PRO A 393 -14.25 -31.35 12.05
N ALA A 394 -15.20 -32.05 12.65
CA ALA A 394 -16.41 -32.49 11.95
C ALA A 394 -17.42 -31.34 11.95
N PHE A 395 -17.57 -30.69 10.79
CA PHE A 395 -18.59 -29.67 10.57
C PHE A 395 -19.85 -30.28 9.95
N PRO A 396 -21.06 -29.80 10.32
CA PRO A 396 -22.30 -30.26 9.71
C PRO A 396 -22.45 -29.77 8.26
N ASP A 397 -23.34 -30.37 7.48
CA ASP A 397 -23.53 -30.01 6.06
C ASP A 397 -23.98 -28.55 5.85
N ASP A 398 -24.70 -27.98 6.84
CA ASP A 398 -25.17 -26.59 6.87
C ASP A 398 -24.14 -25.60 7.45
N HIS A 399 -22.90 -26.04 7.71
CA HIS A 399 -21.89 -25.21 8.37
C HIS A 399 -21.60 -23.90 7.64
N ARG A 400 -21.62 -23.92 6.29
CA ARG A 400 -21.42 -22.73 5.48
C ARG A 400 -22.49 -21.65 5.77
N ASP A 401 -23.73 -22.05 5.99
CA ASP A 401 -24.83 -21.12 6.30
C ASP A 401 -24.70 -20.61 7.74
N ARG A 402 -24.36 -21.50 8.69
CA ARG A 402 -24.10 -21.12 10.09
C ARG A 402 -22.95 -20.12 10.22
N LEU A 403 -21.91 -20.22 9.39
CA LEU A 403 -20.82 -19.24 9.35
C LEU A 403 -21.32 -17.87 8.91
N ALA A 404 -22.19 -17.80 7.89
CA ALA A 404 -22.75 -16.53 7.44
C ALA A 404 -23.71 -15.93 8.48
N GLU A 405 -24.55 -16.74 9.12
CA GLU A 405 -25.43 -16.30 10.21
C GLU A 405 -24.62 -15.78 11.42
N TRP A 406 -23.54 -16.48 11.77
CA TRP A 406 -22.63 -16.03 12.82
C TRP A 406 -21.98 -14.68 12.46
N LEU A 407 -21.44 -14.53 11.25
CA LEU A 407 -20.86 -13.26 10.80
C LEU A 407 -21.91 -12.14 10.80
N ALA A 408 -23.12 -12.38 10.31
CA ALA A 408 -24.23 -11.41 10.33
C ALA A 408 -24.65 -11.03 11.76
N SER A 409 -24.61 -11.97 12.70
CA SER A 409 -24.90 -11.69 14.12
C SER A 409 -23.83 -10.80 14.76
N ARG A 410 -22.58 -10.89 14.31
CA ARG A 410 -21.44 -10.10 14.79
C ARG A 410 -21.33 -8.74 14.12
N GLN A 411 -21.69 -8.67 12.85
CA GLN A 411 -21.69 -7.46 12.04
C GLN A 411 -22.98 -7.41 11.20
N PRO A 412 -24.07 -6.86 11.75
CA PRO A 412 -25.35 -6.76 11.05
C PRO A 412 -25.31 -5.92 9.78
N LYS A 413 -24.30 -5.05 9.63
CA LYS A 413 -24.07 -4.21 8.43
C LYS A 413 -22.98 -4.78 7.53
N LEU A 414 -22.74 -6.10 7.55
CA LEU A 414 -21.75 -6.72 6.67
C LEU A 414 -22.09 -6.47 5.20
N VAL A 415 -21.05 -6.37 4.37
CA VAL A 415 -21.18 -6.08 2.94
C VAL A 415 -20.91 -7.37 2.19
N THR A 416 -21.96 -7.95 1.62
CA THR A 416 -21.82 -9.14 0.75
C THR A 416 -21.23 -8.74 -0.60
N HIS A 417 -20.86 -9.72 -1.42
CA HIS A 417 -20.46 -9.45 -2.80
C HIS A 417 -21.52 -8.66 -3.58
N ALA A 418 -22.80 -8.96 -3.39
CA ALA A 418 -23.90 -8.25 -4.05
C ALA A 418 -24.00 -6.78 -3.59
N HIS A 419 -23.86 -6.52 -2.29
CA HIS A 419 -23.81 -5.14 -1.77
C HIS A 419 -22.61 -4.36 -2.34
N TRP A 420 -21.44 -4.99 -2.41
CA TRP A 420 -20.26 -4.40 -3.04
C TRP A 420 -20.50 -4.08 -4.53
N GLN A 421 -21.14 -4.97 -5.29
CA GLN A 421 -21.47 -4.71 -6.70
C GLN A 421 -22.38 -3.48 -6.86
N THR A 422 -23.32 -3.26 -5.94
CA THR A 422 -24.14 -2.04 -5.91
C THR A 422 -23.29 -0.78 -5.69
N ILE A 423 -22.36 -0.82 -4.71
CA ILE A 423 -21.41 0.28 -4.46
C ILE A 423 -20.56 0.54 -5.71
N ASP A 424 -19.96 -0.51 -6.28
CA ASP A 424 -19.07 -0.40 -7.42
C ASP A 424 -19.78 0.15 -8.66
N GLN A 425 -21.02 -0.28 -8.91
CA GLN A 425 -21.85 0.26 -9.99
C GLN A 425 -22.15 1.74 -9.76
N TYR A 426 -22.57 2.12 -8.54
CA TYR A 426 -22.85 3.52 -8.20
C TYR A 426 -21.63 4.42 -8.44
N GLU A 427 -20.45 4.03 -7.93
CA GLU A 427 -19.23 4.80 -8.10
C GLU A 427 -18.82 4.98 -9.57
N ARG A 428 -18.93 3.91 -10.37
CA ARG A 428 -18.63 3.95 -11.81
C ARG A 428 -19.61 4.86 -12.55
N SER A 429 -20.91 4.70 -12.32
CA SER A 429 -21.95 5.53 -12.92
C SER A 429 -21.85 7.00 -12.50
N ALA A 430 -21.35 7.30 -11.30
CA ALA A 430 -21.08 8.67 -10.88
C ALA A 430 -19.90 9.31 -11.65
N GLY A 431 -18.92 8.51 -12.09
CA GLY A 431 -17.76 9.00 -12.85
C GLY A 431 -18.01 9.21 -14.34
N GLU A 432 -18.86 8.39 -14.96
CA GLU A 432 -19.11 8.40 -16.42
C GLU A 432 -19.47 9.78 -16.99
N PRO A 433 -20.38 10.58 -16.38
CA PRO A 433 -20.73 11.92 -16.90
C PRO A 433 -19.55 12.91 -16.91
N HIS A 434 -18.51 12.65 -16.12
CA HIS A 434 -17.34 13.51 -15.95
C HIS A 434 -16.09 12.97 -16.66
N GLY A 435 -16.20 11.88 -17.42
CA GLY A 435 -15.05 11.23 -18.07
C GLY A 435 -14.13 10.47 -17.11
N ARG A 436 -14.56 10.23 -15.88
CA ARG A 436 -13.78 9.55 -14.85
C ARG A 436 -14.13 8.06 -14.80
N PRO A 437 -13.17 7.18 -14.46
CA PRO A 437 -13.45 5.75 -14.31
C PRO A 437 -14.41 5.44 -13.15
N ARG A 438 -14.42 6.29 -12.11
CA ARG A 438 -15.36 6.26 -10.98
C ARG A 438 -15.22 7.53 -10.13
N ILE A 439 -16.23 7.82 -9.31
CA ILE A 439 -16.13 8.73 -8.16
C ILE A 439 -16.34 7.88 -6.91
N LYS A 440 -15.32 7.83 -6.04
CA LYS A 440 -15.35 6.97 -4.85
C LYS A 440 -16.19 7.59 -3.75
N LEU A 441 -16.92 6.75 -3.02
CA LEU A 441 -17.56 7.14 -1.76
C LEU A 441 -16.48 7.22 -0.67
N PRO A 442 -16.25 8.39 -0.05
CA PRO A 442 -15.06 8.61 0.77
C PRO A 442 -15.17 8.08 2.19
N ASN A 443 -16.36 7.66 2.65
CA ASN A 443 -16.58 7.22 4.02
C ASN A 443 -17.51 6.01 4.16
N ILE A 444 -17.41 5.35 5.32
CA ILE A 444 -18.15 4.12 5.62
C ILE A 444 -19.66 4.37 5.60
N ALA A 445 -20.14 5.51 6.11
CA ALA A 445 -21.56 5.80 6.17
C ALA A 445 -22.19 5.84 4.76
N GLU A 446 -21.55 6.51 3.81
CA GLU A 446 -22.00 6.59 2.42
C GLU A 446 -21.87 5.25 1.70
N LEU A 447 -20.77 4.52 1.91
CA LEU A 447 -20.59 3.16 1.38
C LEU A 447 -21.71 2.23 1.83
N LEU A 448 -22.09 2.26 3.11
CA LEU A 448 -23.16 1.44 3.65
C LEU A 448 -24.54 1.90 3.18
N ARG A 449 -24.79 3.22 3.09
CA ARG A 449 -26.02 3.80 2.55
C ARG A 449 -26.29 3.34 1.12
N ILE A 450 -25.25 3.25 0.29
CA ILE A 450 -25.40 2.76 -1.09
C ILE A 450 -25.46 1.23 -1.14
N GLY A 451 -24.60 0.54 -0.39
CA GLY A 451 -24.50 -0.92 -0.43
C GLY A 451 -25.73 -1.66 0.09
N HIS A 452 -26.42 -1.10 1.10
CA HIS A 452 -27.62 -1.70 1.70
C HIS A 452 -28.95 -1.14 1.18
N GLY A 453 -28.90 -0.08 0.34
CA GLY A 453 -30.07 0.71 -0.03
C GLY A 453 -30.61 1.56 1.12
#